data_AF-W6KJ66-F1
#
_entry.id   AF-W6KJ66-F1
#
_cell.length_a   1.000
_cell.length_b   1.000
_cell.length_c   1.000
_cell.angle_alpha   90.00
_cell.angle_beta   90.00
_cell.angle_gamma   90.00
#
_symmetry.space_group_name_H-M   'P 1'
#
loop_
_entity.id
_entity.type
_entity.pdbx_description
1 polymer ?
#
loop_
_entity_poly.entity_id
_entity_poly.type
_entity_poly.pdbx_seq_one_letter_code
_entity_poly.pdbx_strand_id
1 'polypeptide(L)'
;MDLSKMRGWRELVAGETGAPEVVFVEHHPRELSTARQWREFLTAAFAEGVIGVGTFLITAQEADPLGIPDLSVGKAPGATRREMEEAILDSAEACQLRARILRTFTSSWDFPVLPEEEPSCFSHVCLIEEPVNP
;
A
#
# COMPACT_ATOMS: atom_id res chain seq x y z
N MET A 1 11.06 -8.61 1.08
CA MET A 1 11.65 -7.27 1.29
C MET A 1 12.57 -7.33 2.48
N ASP A 2 13.79 -6.84 2.33
CA ASP A 2 14.76 -6.76 3.41
C ASP A 2 14.46 -5.56 4.32
N LEU A 3 13.95 -5.83 5.53
CA LEU A 3 13.60 -4.82 6.53
C LEU A 3 14.80 -3.97 6.98
N SER A 4 16.03 -4.44 6.76
CA SER A 4 17.24 -3.66 7.03
C SER A 4 17.34 -2.42 6.15
N LYS A 5 16.76 -2.45 4.94
CA LYS A 5 16.70 -1.28 4.05
C LYS A 5 15.77 -0.19 4.60
N MET A 6 14.76 -0.55 5.39
CA MET A 6 13.85 0.43 6.00
C MET A 6 14.50 1.26 7.12
N ARG A 7 15.48 0.70 7.85
CA ARG A 7 16.21 1.48 8.89
C ARG A 7 16.94 2.68 8.29
N GLY A 8 17.48 2.55 7.08
CA GLY A 8 18.10 3.67 6.37
C GLY A 8 17.12 4.76 5.92
N TRP A 9 15.82 4.45 5.80
CA TRP A 9 14.81 5.44 5.38
C TRP A 9 14.53 6.44 6.48
N ARG A 10 14.54 6.00 7.73
CA ARG A 10 14.41 6.91 8.88
C ARG A 10 15.57 7.89 8.93
N GLU A 11 16.79 7.48 8.61
CA GLU A 11 17.97 8.36 8.54
C GLU A 11 17.94 9.31 7.34
N LEU A 12 17.42 8.86 6.19
CA LEU A 12 17.21 9.69 4.99
C LEU A 12 16.11 10.74 5.19
N VAL A 13 15.06 10.41 5.94
CA VAL A 13 13.93 11.33 6.23
C VAL A 13 14.24 12.22 7.43
N ALA A 14 14.99 11.74 8.42
CA ALA A 14 15.31 12.47 9.66
C ALA A 14 16.23 13.70 9.48
N GLY A 15 16.68 14.00 8.25
CA GLY A 15 17.27 15.31 7.93
C GLY A 15 16.25 16.45 8.03
N GLU A 16 14.96 16.15 7.91
CA GLU A 16 13.83 17.04 8.14
C GLU A 16 13.05 16.51 9.36
N THR A 17 12.82 17.34 10.36
CA THR A 17 12.24 16.93 11.64
C THR A 17 10.75 16.59 11.49
N GLY A 18 10.41 15.40 11.00
CA GLY A 18 9.04 14.92 10.87
C GLY A 18 8.91 13.61 10.08
N ALA A 19 7.79 12.91 10.24
CA ALA A 19 7.40 11.89 9.27
C ALA A 19 7.12 12.55 7.91
N PRO A 20 7.32 11.87 6.78
CA PRO A 20 7.00 12.43 5.47
C PRO A 20 5.52 12.82 5.38
N GLU A 21 5.22 13.95 4.74
CA GLU A 21 3.84 14.38 4.48
C GLU A 21 3.14 13.44 3.49
N VAL A 22 3.90 12.89 2.53
CA VAL A 22 3.38 11.98 1.50
C VAL A 22 4.35 10.81 1.33
N VAL A 23 3.81 9.59 1.36
CA VAL A 23 4.55 8.36 1.07
C VAL A 23 3.85 7.63 -0.06
N PHE A 24 4.57 7.45 -1.18
CA PHE A 24 4.09 6.69 -2.33
C PHE A 24 4.82 5.35 -2.43
N VAL A 25 4.06 4.27 -2.54
CA VAL A 25 4.59 2.91 -2.57
C VAL A 25 4.00 2.16 -3.76
N GLU A 26 4.90 1.66 -4.62
CA GLU A 26 4.54 0.88 -5.79
C GLU A 26 4.71 -0.62 -5.54
N HIS A 27 3.86 -1.40 -6.20
CA HIS A 27 3.99 -2.84 -6.34
C HIS A 27 5.41 -3.25 -6.75
N HIS A 28 5.85 -4.37 -6.20
CA HIS A 28 7.02 -5.05 -6.70
C HIS A 28 6.72 -6.55 -6.87
N PRO A 29 6.89 -7.12 -8.08
CA PRO A 29 6.38 -8.45 -8.43
C PRO A 29 6.98 -9.60 -7.62
N ARG A 30 8.10 -9.37 -6.91
CA ARG A 30 8.77 -10.38 -6.08
C ARG A 30 8.73 -10.07 -4.59
N GLU A 31 8.62 -8.80 -4.21
CA GLU A 31 8.88 -8.37 -2.84
C GLU A 31 7.68 -7.75 -2.15
N LEU A 32 6.75 -7.20 -2.93
CA LEU A 32 5.60 -6.44 -2.47
C LEU A 32 4.46 -6.59 -3.49
N SER A 33 3.97 -7.83 -3.62
CA SER A 33 2.91 -8.18 -4.59
C SER A 33 1.68 -8.74 -3.88
N THR A 34 1.89 -9.64 -2.91
CA THR A 34 0.80 -10.36 -2.21
C THR A 34 0.28 -9.57 -1.01
N ALA A 35 -0.96 -9.83 -0.61
CA ALA A 35 -1.58 -9.20 0.55
C ALA A 35 -0.76 -9.39 1.85
N ARG A 36 -0.14 -10.56 2.01
CA ARG A 36 0.75 -10.84 3.15
C ARG A 36 1.97 -9.92 3.15
N GLN A 37 2.64 -9.77 2.00
CA GLN A 37 3.81 -8.90 1.88
C GLN A 37 3.46 -7.44 2.17
N TRP A 38 2.30 -6.99 1.68
CA TRP A 38 1.78 -5.65 1.96
C TRP A 38 1.50 -5.44 3.45
N ARG A 39 0.84 -6.39 4.13
CA ARG A 39 0.64 -6.32 5.59
C ARG A 39 1.95 -6.24 6.36
N GLU A 40 2.90 -7.12 6.05
CA GLU A 40 4.22 -7.14 6.68
C GLU A 40 4.96 -5.80 6.48
N PHE A 41 4.92 -5.25 5.26
CA PHE A 41 5.49 -3.95 4.93
C PHE A 41 4.85 -2.82 5.72
N LEU A 42 3.52 -2.68 5.61
CA LEU A 42 2.77 -1.56 6.17
C LEU A 42 2.87 -1.55 7.69
N THR A 43 2.71 -2.71 8.34
CA THR A 43 2.89 -2.82 9.79
C THR A 43 4.29 -2.40 10.23
N ALA A 44 5.34 -2.81 9.50
CA ALA A 44 6.70 -2.37 9.81
C ALA A 44 6.89 -0.86 9.62
N ALA A 45 6.36 -0.30 8.52
CA ALA A 45 6.48 1.13 8.22
C ALA A 45 5.72 2.02 9.22
N PHE A 46 4.54 1.58 9.66
CA PHE A 46 3.77 2.22 10.73
C PHE A 46 4.50 2.12 12.09
N ALA A 47 4.96 0.93 12.47
CA ALA A 47 5.64 0.71 13.75
C ALA A 47 6.95 1.50 13.89
N GLU A 48 7.71 1.65 12.79
CA GLU A 48 8.95 2.44 12.76
C GLU A 48 8.72 3.95 12.65
N GLY A 49 7.46 4.39 12.47
CA GLY A 49 7.07 5.79 12.32
C GLY A 49 7.48 6.41 10.98
N VAL A 50 7.78 5.59 9.97
CA VAL A 50 8.05 6.05 8.60
C VAL A 50 6.75 6.55 7.96
N ILE A 51 5.63 5.88 8.26
CA ILE A 51 4.29 6.34 7.91
C ILE A 51 3.57 6.62 9.22
N GLY A 52 3.26 7.89 9.50
CA GLY A 52 2.74 8.33 10.78
C GLY A 52 1.49 9.19 10.65
N VAL A 53 1.00 9.71 11.78
CA VAL A 53 -0.14 10.63 11.81
C VAL A 53 0.15 11.85 10.91
N GLY A 54 -0.81 12.20 10.07
CA GLY A 54 -0.71 13.29 9.10
C GLY A 54 -0.12 12.89 7.74
N THR A 55 0.43 11.68 7.61
CA THR A 55 0.97 11.20 6.32
C THR A 55 -0.16 10.82 5.36
N PHE A 56 -0.06 11.27 4.11
CA PHE A 56 -0.80 10.72 2.98
C PHE A 56 -0.06 9.49 2.44
N LEU A 57 -0.63 8.31 2.63
CA LEU A 57 -0.15 7.07 2.04
C LEU A 57 -0.84 6.85 0.70
N ILE A 58 -0.06 6.75 -0.37
CA ILE A 58 -0.52 6.40 -1.70
C ILE A 58 0.09 5.04 -2.05
N THR A 59 -0.76 4.05 -2.32
CA THR A 59 -0.33 2.72 -2.77
C THR A 59 -0.71 2.52 -4.23
N ALA A 60 0.14 1.86 -5.02
CA ALA A 60 -0.18 1.40 -6.36
C ALA A 60 0.03 -0.11 -6.43
N GLN A 61 -1.01 -0.85 -6.79
CA GLN A 61 -1.02 -2.30 -6.83
C GLN A 61 -1.45 -2.80 -8.20
N GLU A 62 -0.70 -3.79 -8.69
CA GLU A 62 -0.99 -4.51 -9.92
C GLU A 62 -1.18 -6.00 -9.58
N ALA A 63 -2.39 -6.51 -9.84
CA ALA A 63 -2.75 -7.92 -9.68
C ALA A 63 -2.09 -8.79 -10.77
N ASP A 64 -1.98 -8.26 -11.99
CA ASP A 64 -1.45 -8.94 -13.17
C ASP A 64 -0.50 -8.02 -13.95
N PRO A 65 0.69 -8.49 -14.38
CA PRO A 65 1.64 -7.65 -15.10
C PRO A 65 1.06 -6.99 -16.36
N LEU A 66 1.29 -5.69 -16.53
CA LEU A 66 0.72 -4.86 -17.60
C LEU A 66 -0.82 -4.87 -17.63
N GLY A 67 -1.46 -5.28 -16.54
CA GLY A 67 -2.90 -5.55 -16.47
C GLY A 67 -3.38 -6.74 -17.29
N ILE A 68 -2.48 -7.65 -17.71
CA ILE A 68 -2.80 -8.80 -18.58
C ILE A 68 -2.68 -10.11 -17.76
N PRO A 69 -3.81 -10.77 -17.44
CA PRO A 69 -3.83 -12.00 -16.64
C PRO A 69 -2.97 -13.14 -17.20
N ASP A 70 -2.87 -13.27 -18.53
CA ASP A 70 -2.06 -14.32 -19.16
C ASP A 70 -0.56 -14.19 -18.86
N LEU A 71 -0.09 -13.02 -18.40
CA LEU A 71 1.30 -12.78 -18.03
C LEU A 71 1.64 -13.15 -16.59
N SER A 72 0.64 -13.54 -15.78
CA SER A 72 0.82 -13.98 -14.39
C SER A 72 1.00 -15.50 -14.24
N VAL A 73 1.04 -16.27 -15.35
CA VAL A 73 1.25 -17.73 -15.34
C VAL A 73 2.51 -18.12 -14.54
N GLY A 74 2.30 -18.89 -13.47
CA GLY A 74 3.37 -19.39 -12.60
C GLY A 74 3.88 -18.41 -11.55
N LYS A 75 3.25 -17.23 -11.40
CA LYS A 75 3.54 -16.26 -10.34
C LYS A 75 2.45 -16.30 -9.26
N ALA A 76 2.81 -15.88 -8.05
CA ALA A 76 1.81 -15.66 -7.01
C ALA A 76 0.90 -14.50 -7.46
N PRO A 77 -0.44 -14.64 -7.31
CA PRO A 77 -1.36 -13.56 -7.67
C PRO A 77 -1.06 -12.32 -6.84
N GLY A 78 -1.12 -11.16 -7.48
CA GLY A 78 -1.06 -9.90 -6.74
C GLY A 78 -2.27 -9.74 -5.83
N ALA A 79 -2.12 -8.92 -4.79
CA ALA A 79 -3.22 -8.57 -3.90
C ALA A 79 -4.35 -7.91 -4.69
N THR A 80 -5.57 -8.37 -4.45
CA THR A 80 -6.79 -7.74 -4.96
C THR A 80 -7.02 -6.39 -4.27
N ARG A 81 -7.91 -5.57 -4.84
CA ARG A 81 -8.28 -4.27 -4.26
C ARG A 81 -8.80 -4.40 -2.84
N ARG A 82 -9.64 -5.40 -2.59
CA ARG A 82 -10.19 -5.65 -1.26
C ARG A 82 -9.12 -6.08 -0.28
N GLU A 83 -8.23 -6.98 -0.67
CA GLU A 83 -7.14 -7.44 0.20
C GLU A 83 -6.16 -6.31 0.53
N MET A 84 -5.93 -5.39 -0.39
CA MET A 84 -5.12 -4.19 -0.15
C MET A 84 -5.78 -3.23 0.84
N GLU A 85 -7.07 -2.97 0.67
CA GLU A 85 -7.86 -2.17 1.61
C GLU A 85 -7.81 -2.77 3.02
N GLU A 86 -8.08 -4.07 3.15
CA GLU A 86 -7.97 -4.80 4.43
C GLU A 86 -6.54 -4.73 4.99
N ALA A 87 -5.50 -4.94 4.16
CA ALA A 87 -4.12 -4.85 4.58
C ALA A 87 -3.75 -3.47 5.16
N ILE A 88 -4.21 -2.38 4.54
CA ILE A 88 -3.95 -1.02 5.01
C ILE A 88 -4.62 -0.76 6.35
N LEU A 89 -5.91 -1.10 6.46
CA LEU A 89 -6.70 -0.85 7.65
C LEU A 89 -6.21 -1.70 8.84
N ASP A 90 -6.02 -3.01 8.64
CA ASP A 90 -5.55 -3.94 9.66
C ASP A 90 -4.15 -3.55 10.17
N SER A 91 -3.24 -3.20 9.25
CA SER A 91 -1.86 -2.83 9.63
C SER A 91 -1.82 -1.52 10.41
N ALA A 92 -2.66 -0.55 10.08
CA ALA A 92 -2.76 0.70 10.83
C ALA A 92 -3.34 0.46 12.23
N GLU A 93 -4.44 -0.30 12.33
CA GLU A 93 -5.08 -0.65 13.59
C GLU A 93 -4.14 -1.41 14.52
N ALA A 94 -3.38 -2.38 13.99
CA ALA A 94 -2.37 -3.12 14.73
C ALA A 94 -1.28 -2.22 15.34
N CYS A 95 -1.05 -1.03 14.77
CA CYS A 95 -0.11 -0.04 15.25
C CYS A 95 -0.77 1.12 16.03
N GLN A 96 -2.04 0.95 16.45
CA GLN A 96 -2.82 1.97 17.14
C GLN A 96 -2.96 3.29 16.34
N LEU A 97 -3.02 3.17 15.01
CA LEU A 97 -3.30 4.26 14.09
C LEU A 97 -4.65 4.03 13.42
N ARG A 98 -5.20 5.08 12.83
CA ARG A 98 -6.36 4.98 11.93
C ARG A 98 -5.93 5.28 10.51
N ALA A 99 -6.18 4.38 9.58
CA ALA A 99 -6.11 4.68 8.16
C ALA A 99 -7.50 5.00 7.62
N ARG A 100 -7.65 6.12 6.90
CA ARG A 100 -8.89 6.49 6.22
C ARG A 100 -8.64 6.59 4.72
N ILE A 101 -9.29 5.71 3.95
CA ILE A 101 -9.24 5.76 2.48
C ILE A 101 -10.02 6.99 2.03
N LEU A 102 -9.31 7.95 1.43
CA LEU A 102 -9.88 9.17 0.87
C LEU A 102 -10.36 8.96 -0.56
N ARG A 103 -9.60 8.17 -1.33
CA ARG A 103 -9.87 7.91 -2.73
C ARG A 103 -9.29 6.58 -3.16
N THR A 104 -10.00 5.93 -4.08
CA THR A 104 -9.50 4.78 -4.81
C THR A 104 -9.54 5.12 -6.30
N PHE A 105 -8.41 4.96 -6.97
CA PHE A 105 -8.31 5.00 -8.42
C PHE A 105 -8.28 3.58 -8.93
N THR A 106 -9.14 3.26 -9.89
CA THR A 106 -9.23 1.94 -10.51
C THR A 106 -8.80 2.04 -11.97
N SER A 107 -9.43 1.28 -12.86
CA SER A 107 -9.32 1.40 -14.31
C SER A 107 -9.40 2.85 -14.79
N SER A 108 -8.40 3.26 -15.56
CA SER A 108 -8.40 4.50 -16.33
C SER A 108 -8.94 4.25 -17.74
N TRP A 109 -9.11 5.31 -18.52
CA TRP A 109 -9.51 5.20 -19.93
C TRP A 109 -8.51 4.40 -20.79
N ASP A 110 -7.23 4.38 -20.39
CA ASP A 110 -6.17 3.65 -21.08
C ASP A 110 -6.13 2.16 -20.69
N PHE A 111 -6.79 1.78 -19.59
CA PHE A 111 -6.89 0.41 -19.09
C PHE A 111 -8.37 0.07 -18.81
N PRO A 112 -9.21 -0.04 -19.85
CA PRO A 112 -10.63 -0.33 -19.70
C PRO A 112 -10.82 -1.74 -19.14
N VAL A 113 -11.84 -1.89 -18.30
CA VAL A 113 -12.20 -3.16 -17.65
C VAL A 113 -13.70 -3.39 -17.85
N LEU A 114 -14.11 -4.63 -18.07
CA LEU A 114 -15.53 -4.96 -18.20
C LEU A 114 -16.27 -4.77 -16.86
N PRO A 115 -17.56 -4.42 -16.86
CA PRO A 115 -18.31 -4.18 -15.62
C PRO A 115 -18.31 -5.36 -14.63
N GLU A 116 -18.18 -6.59 -15.13
CA GLU A 116 -18.15 -7.81 -14.33
C GLU A 116 -16.75 -8.19 -13.82
N GLU A 117 -15.70 -7.54 -14.33
CA GLU A 117 -14.31 -7.85 -14.03
C GLU A 117 -13.74 -6.91 -12.96
N GLU A 118 -12.83 -7.42 -12.14
CA GLU A 118 -12.06 -6.56 -11.23
C GLU A 118 -10.90 -5.90 -11.96
N PRO A 119 -10.60 -4.62 -11.66
CA PRO A 119 -9.47 -3.94 -12.25
C PRO A 119 -8.15 -4.55 -11.78
N SER A 120 -7.31 -4.93 -12.75
CA SER A 120 -5.98 -5.50 -12.51
C SER A 120 -4.99 -4.48 -11.95
N CYS A 121 -5.21 -3.18 -12.16
CA CYS A 121 -4.39 -2.09 -11.62
C CYS A 121 -5.26 -1.11 -10.83
N PHE A 122 -4.83 -0.75 -9.64
CA PHE A 122 -5.53 0.21 -8.79
C PHE A 122 -4.59 0.93 -7.82
N SER A 123 -5.07 2.03 -7.25
CA SER A 123 -4.35 2.82 -6.25
C SER A 123 -5.28 3.31 -5.15
N HIS A 124 -4.82 3.23 -3.91
CA HIS A 124 -5.50 3.84 -2.77
C HIS A 124 -4.74 5.06 -2.29
N VAL A 125 -5.47 6.14 -2.01
CA VAL A 125 -4.99 7.32 -1.28
C VAL A 125 -5.61 7.31 0.09
N CYS A 126 -4.77 7.24 1.12
CA CYS A 126 -5.15 7.12 2.52
C CYS A 126 -4.57 8.29 3.30
N LEU A 127 -5.33 8.80 4.27
CA LEU A 127 -4.80 9.66 5.33
C LEU A 127 -4.62 8.83 6.59
N ILE A 128 -3.46 8.95 7.22
CA ILE A 128 -3.17 8.33 8.50
C ILE A 128 -3.47 9.33 9.62
N GLU A 129 -4.32 8.92 10.55
CA GLU A 129 -4.89 9.74 11.61
C GLU A 129 -4.59 9.10 12.98
N GLU A 130 -4.75 9.89 14.04
CA GLU A 130 -4.77 9.36 15.40
C GLU A 130 -5.88 8.31 15.56
N PRO A 131 -5.71 7.34 16.47
CA PRO A 131 -6.75 6.36 16.76
C PRO A 131 -8.01 7.09 17.26
N VAL A 132 -9.19 6.60 16.86
CA VAL A 132 -10.45 7.13 17.40
C VAL A 132 -10.54 6.68 18.85
N ASN A 133 -10.37 7.61 19.80
CA ASN A 133 -10.68 7.31 21.21
C ASN A 133 -12.16 6.87 21.30
N PRO A 134 -12.45 5.70 21.88
CA PRO A 134 -13.83 5.29 22.18
C PRO A 134 -14.49 6.20 23.23
#